data_AF-A0A090QQS9-F1
#
_entry.id   AF-A0A090QQS9-F1
#
_cell.length_a   1.000
_cell.length_b   1.000
_cell.length_c   1.000
_cell.angle_alpha   90.00
_cell.angle_beta   90.00
_cell.angle_gamma   90.00
#
_symmetry.space_group_name_H-M   'P 1'
#
loop_
_entity.id
_entity.type
_entity.pdbx_description
1 polymer ?
#
loop_
_entity_poly.entity_id
_entity_poly.type
_entity_poly.pdbx_seq_one_letter_code
_entity_poly.pdbx_strand_id
1 'polypeptide(L)'
;MISELDLALMPVDPQNTEKLALNLRQVREAAEKQAIKQALALSNHTISQAANLLGITRPTLYSLMEKYAMMDEHKAQNESSL
;
A
#
# COMPACT_ATOMS: atom_id res chain seq x y z
N MET A 1 -3.13 45.55 -15.86
CA MET A 1 -3.87 44.60 -15.00
C MET A 1 -3.35 43.23 -15.33
N ILE A 2 -2.70 42.57 -14.37
CA ILE A 2 -2.36 41.15 -14.51
C ILE A 2 -3.62 40.39 -14.10
N SER A 3 -4.14 39.54 -14.99
CA SER A 3 -5.34 38.74 -14.75
C SER A 3 -5.01 37.61 -13.79
N GLU A 4 -5.95 37.26 -12.90
CA GLU A 4 -5.83 36.13 -11.95
C GLU A 4 -5.52 34.79 -12.64
N LEU A 5 -5.77 34.69 -13.96
CA LEU A 5 -5.42 33.51 -14.75
C LEU A 5 -3.91 33.27 -14.87
N ASP A 6 -3.09 34.31 -14.67
CA ASP A 6 -1.63 34.24 -14.82
C ASP A 6 -0.94 33.52 -13.64
N LEU A 7 -1.64 33.39 -12.50
CA LEU A 7 -1.01 32.93 -11.25
C LEU A 7 -1.24 31.43 -10.95
N ALA A 8 -2.00 30.70 -11.75
CA ALA A 8 -2.24 29.25 -11.58
C ALA A 8 -2.55 28.82 -10.11
N LEU A 9 -3.10 29.72 -9.29
CA LEU A 9 -3.53 29.41 -7.93
C LEU A 9 -4.92 28.79 -8.03
N MET A 10 -4.97 27.53 -8.44
CA MET A 10 -6.10 26.70 -8.08
C MET A 10 -6.19 26.71 -6.55
N PRO A 11 -7.35 27.05 -5.97
CA PRO A 11 -7.54 26.94 -4.54
C PRO A 11 -7.34 25.47 -4.19
N VAL A 12 -6.20 25.18 -3.58
CA VAL A 12 -5.98 23.90 -2.92
C VAL A 12 -6.98 23.85 -1.78
N ASP A 13 -7.99 23.00 -1.92
CA ASP A 13 -8.94 22.76 -0.84
C ASP A 13 -8.14 22.22 0.36
N PRO A 14 -8.04 22.97 1.48
CA PRO A 14 -7.27 22.51 2.64
C PRO A 14 -7.85 21.22 3.23
N GLN A 15 -9.10 20.87 2.91
CA GLN A 15 -9.77 19.66 3.35
C GLN A 15 -9.57 18.46 2.41
N ASN A 16 -9.13 18.69 1.16
CA ASN A 16 -8.76 17.64 0.21
C ASN A 16 -7.25 17.45 0.09
N THR A 17 -6.49 18.14 0.93
CA THR A 17 -5.12 17.72 1.21
C THR A 17 -5.23 16.54 2.15
N GLU A 18 -5.45 15.33 1.59
CA GLU A 18 -4.77 14.11 2.06
C GLU A 18 -3.43 14.62 2.56
N LYS A 19 -3.25 14.78 3.88
CA LYS A 19 -2.06 15.40 4.48
C LYS A 19 -0.93 14.76 3.74
N LEU A 20 -0.28 15.49 2.81
CA LEU A 20 0.76 14.89 1.98
C LEU A 20 1.65 14.23 3.02
N ALA A 21 1.76 12.91 2.98
CA ALA A 21 2.62 12.22 3.90
C ALA A 21 4.02 12.62 3.47
N LEU A 22 4.45 13.84 3.82
CA LEU A 22 5.73 14.45 3.48
C LEU A 22 6.86 13.66 4.14
N ASN A 23 6.52 12.68 4.96
CA ASN A 23 7.41 11.68 5.48
C ASN A 23 7.55 10.50 4.51
N LEU A 24 8.69 10.44 3.81
CA LEU A 24 9.05 9.35 2.90
C LEU A 24 8.98 7.96 3.55
N ARG A 25 9.17 7.84 4.86
CA ARG A 25 9.04 6.56 5.57
C ARG A 25 7.62 6.02 5.46
N GLN A 26 6.62 6.89 5.70
CA GLN A 26 5.21 6.51 5.65
C GLN A 26 4.75 6.19 4.22
N VAL A 27 5.20 6.98 3.23
CA VAL A 27 4.88 6.75 1.82
C VAL A 27 5.41 5.40 1.35
N ARG A 28 6.67 5.09 1.66
CA ARG A 28 7.28 3.79 1.32
C ARG A 28 6.56 2.64 2.02
N GLU A 29 6.28 2.78 3.30
CA GLU A 29 5.56 1.77 4.07
C GLU A 29 4.18 1.47 3.49
N ALA A 30 3.42 2.50 3.11
CA ALA A 30 2.12 2.33 2.48
C ALA A 30 2.23 1.63 1.12
N ALA A 31 3.19 2.04 0.29
CA ALA A 31 3.44 1.41 -1.01
C ALA A 31 3.85 -0.07 -0.87
N GLU A 32 4.73 -0.40 0.08
CA GLU A 32 5.14 -1.78 0.36
C GLU A 32 3.95 -2.63 0.82
N LYS A 33 3.14 -2.14 1.77
CA LYS A 33 1.92 -2.82 2.23
C LYS A 33 0.97 -3.08 1.07
N GLN A 34 0.74 -2.09 0.21
CA GLN A 34 -0.14 -2.24 -0.95
C GLN A 34 0.40 -3.27 -1.94
N ALA A 35 1.69 -3.25 -2.27
CA ALA A 35 2.31 -4.22 -3.16
C ALA A 35 2.18 -5.65 -2.62
N ILE A 36 2.39 -5.85 -1.31
CA ILE A 36 2.23 -7.15 -0.66
C ILE A 36 0.77 -7.65 -0.77
N LYS A 37 -0.21 -6.80 -0.46
CA LYS A 37 -1.64 -7.16 -0.58
C LYS A 37 -2.00 -7.57 -2.00
N GLN A 38 -1.56 -6.81 -2.99
CA GLN A 38 -1.83 -7.11 -4.40
C GLN A 38 -1.18 -8.42 -4.83
N ALA A 39 0.09 -8.65 -4.47
CA ALA A 39 0.79 -9.89 -4.79
C ALA A 39 0.13 -11.12 -4.16
N LEU A 40 -0.34 -11.00 -2.91
CA LEU A 40 -1.10 -12.07 -2.24
C LEU A 40 -2.45 -12.33 -2.92
N ALA A 41 -3.19 -11.29 -3.30
CA ALA A 41 -4.46 -11.45 -4.01
C ALA A 41 -4.26 -12.14 -5.37
N LEU A 42 -3.26 -11.71 -6.14
CA LEU A 42 -2.94 -12.28 -7.46
C LEU A 42 -2.40 -13.72 -7.37
N SER A 43 -1.79 -14.09 -6.24
CA SER A 43 -1.23 -15.42 -6.02
C SER A 43 -2.16 -16.39 -5.32
N ASN A 44 -3.45 -16.06 -5.19
CA ASN A 44 -4.41 -16.82 -4.38
C ASN A 44 -3.85 -17.11 -2.98
N HIS A 45 -3.27 -16.09 -2.35
CA HIS A 45 -2.74 -16.15 -0.99
C HIS A 45 -1.56 -17.13 -0.83
N THR A 46 -0.91 -17.52 -1.93
CA THR A 46 0.29 -18.37 -1.93
C THR A 46 1.55 -17.54 -1.72
N ILE A 47 2.19 -17.67 -0.55
CA ILE A 47 3.38 -16.89 -0.16
C ILE A 47 4.53 -17.04 -1.17
N SER A 48 4.80 -18.26 -1.62
CA SER A 48 5.88 -18.54 -2.59
C SER A 48 5.69 -17.82 -3.91
N GLN A 49 4.45 -17.77 -4.40
CA GLN A 49 4.11 -17.12 -5.66
C GLN A 49 4.09 -15.60 -5.48
N ALA A 50 3.56 -15.08 -4.37
CA ALA A 50 3.60 -13.65 -4.05
C ALA A 50 5.05 -13.13 -3.96
N ALA A 51 5.94 -13.87 -3.30
CA ALA A 51 7.36 -13.53 -3.23
C ALA A 51 8.01 -13.46 -4.62
N ASN A 52 7.69 -14.42 -5.49
CA ASN A 52 8.16 -14.42 -6.88
C ASN A 52 7.63 -13.21 -7.67
N LEU A 53 6.34 -12.87 -7.52
CA LEU A 53 5.74 -11.69 -8.17
C LEU A 53 6.38 -10.38 -7.72
N LEU A 54 6.75 -10.29 -6.44
CA LEU A 54 7.43 -9.14 -5.86
C LEU A 54 8.94 -9.10 -6.16
N GLY A 55 9.51 -10.15 -6.77
CA GLY A 55 10.94 -10.23 -7.06
C GLY A 55 11.82 -10.38 -5.82
N ILE A 56 11.30 -10.97 -4.73
CA ILE A 56 12.01 -11.14 -3.45
C ILE A 56 12.00 -12.60 -2.99
N THR A 57 12.78 -12.91 -1.95
CA THR A 57 12.77 -14.24 -1.35
C THR A 57 11.60 -14.42 -0.38
N ARG A 58 11.22 -15.68 -0.10
CA ARG A 58 10.19 -15.98 0.91
C ARG A 58 10.56 -15.46 2.30
N PRO A 59 11.79 -15.66 2.82
CA PRO A 59 12.19 -15.07 4.10
C PRO A 59 11.99 -13.55 4.14
N THR A 60 12.33 -12.84 3.05
CA THR A 60 12.09 -11.39 2.96
C THR A 60 10.60 -11.04 3.05
N LEU A 61 9.74 -11.78 2.34
CA LEU A 61 8.29 -11.56 2.40
C LEU A 61 7.74 -11.81 3.81
N TYR A 62 8.18 -12.88 4.49
CA TYR A 62 7.79 -13.14 5.88
C TYR A 62 8.19 -12.00 6.81
N SER A 63 9.43 -11.51 6.73
CA SER A 63 9.89 -10.37 7.54
C SER A 63 9.08 -9.10 7.27
N LEU A 64 8.70 -8.83 6.01
CA LEU A 64 7.86 -7.68 5.67
C LEU A 64 6.43 -7.82 6.22
N MET A 65 5.83 -9.01 6.10
CA MET A 65 4.50 -9.27 6.63
C MET A 65 4.46 -9.18 8.16
N GLU A 66 5.51 -9.66 8.85
CA GLU A 66 5.66 -9.51 10.30
C GLU A 66 5.83 -8.03 10.69
N LYS A 67 6.76 -7.32 10.03
CA LYS A 67 7.01 -5.89 10.24
C LYS A 67 5.73 -5.05 10.12
N TYR A 68 4.81 -5.46 9.25
CA TYR A 68 3.56 -4.74 8.98
C TYR A 68 2.32 -5.37 9.62
N ALA A 69 2.49 -6.40 10.47
CA ALA A 69 1.40 -7.13 11.14
C ALA A 69 0.32 -7.66 10.18
N MET A 70 0.72 -8.19 9.02
CA MET A 70 -0.17 -8.66 7.94
C MET A 70 -0.40 -10.18 7.96
N MET A 71 0.07 -10.90 8.99
CA MET A 71 -0.06 -12.37 9.06
C MET A 71 -1.47 -12.86 9.45
N ASP A 72 -2.28 -12.02 10.11
CA ASP A 72 -3.60 -12.43 10.62
C ASP A 72 -4.75 -12.33 9.60
N GLU A 73 -4.53 -11.74 8.42
CA GLU A 73 -5.60 -11.48 7.44
C GLU A 73 -6.16 -12.79 6.80
N HIS A 74 -5.45 -13.92 6.91
CA HIS A 74 -5.85 -15.20 6.32
C HIS A 74 -6.96 -15.95 7.08
N LYS A 75 -7.25 -15.61 8.35
CA LYS A 75 -8.30 -16.32 9.11
C LYS A 75 -9.71 -15.90 8.73
N ALA A 76 -9.92 -14.64 8.35
CA ALA A 76 -11.28 -14.10 8.12
C ALA A 76 -11.95 -14.61 6.83
N GLN A 77 -11.18 -15.03 5.83
CA GLN A 77 -11.73 -15.46 4.53
C GLN A 77 -12.22 -16.91 4.52
N ASN A 78 -11.83 -17.74 5.50
CA ASN A 78 -12.26 -19.14 5.59
C ASN A 78 -13.52 -19.35 6.46
N GLU A 79 -13.99 -18.30 7.17
CA GLU A 79 -15.17 -18.35 8.03
C GLU A 79 -16.44 -17.80 7.36
N SER A 80 -16.33 -17.10 6.22
CA SER A 80 -17.48 -16.58 5.45
C SER A 80 -18.06 -17.57 4.43
N SER A 81 -17.58 -18.82 4.43
CA SER A 81 -18.07 -19.87 3.52
C SER A 81 -18.72 -21.07 4.24
N LEU A 82 -19.13 -20.88 5.50
CA LEU A 82 -19.96 -21.82 6.28
C LEU A 82 -21.34 -21.20 6.57
#